data_AF-A3TPG5-F1
#
_entry.id   AF-A3TPG5-F1
#
_cell.length_a   1.000
_cell.length_b   1.000
_cell.length_c   1.000
_cell.angle_alpha   90.00
_cell.angle_beta   90.00
_cell.angle_gamma   90.00
#
_symmetry.space_group_name_H-M   'P 1'
#
loop_
_entity.id
_entity.type
_entity.pdbx_description
1 polymer ?
#
loop_
_entity_poly.entity_id
_entity_poly.type
_entity_poly.pdbx_seq_one_letter_code
_entity_poly.pdbx_strand_id
1 'polypeptide(L)'
;MALASLITTPVVLGAGMGSAAAVDGDVYSHYTAMGGGGSTATAYVNWSSSTKVVWQDIYVNDTCPGDGHVAILKFQVRYEGDSGWTTVGTRRDEGTCESAPYTESSASWSSSRRINDATVVACVESVGCAAAGSDYRDNPYW
;
A
#
# COMPACT_ATOMS: atom_id res chain seq x y z
N MET A 1 65.26 -15.37 3.67
CA MET A 1 63.91 -15.17 3.13
C MET A 1 62.95 -15.12 4.31
N ALA A 2 62.41 -13.95 4.65
CA ALA A 2 61.42 -13.79 5.71
C ALA A 2 60.13 -13.28 5.05
N LEU A 3 59.04 -14.04 5.19
CA LEU A 3 57.71 -13.68 4.72
C LEU A 3 56.98 -12.97 5.86
N ALA A 4 56.69 -11.69 5.67
CA ALA A 4 55.85 -10.91 6.57
C ALA A 4 54.39 -11.28 6.34
N SER A 5 53.73 -11.82 7.36
CA SER A 5 52.30 -12.13 7.33
C SER A 5 51.53 -10.88 7.78
N LEU A 6 50.85 -10.22 6.83
CA LEU A 6 49.91 -9.13 7.11
C LEU A 6 48.62 -9.72 7.69
N ILE A 7 48.30 -9.38 8.95
CA ILE A 7 47.01 -9.65 9.56
C ILE A 7 46.09 -8.49 9.19
N THR A 8 45.14 -8.72 8.29
CA THR A 8 44.05 -7.78 8.01
C THR A 8 42.85 -8.14 8.87
N THR A 9 42.56 -7.33 9.89
CA THR A 9 41.27 -7.36 10.58
C THR A 9 40.19 -6.75 9.67
N PRO A 10 39.05 -7.41 9.43
CA PRO A 10 37.93 -6.77 8.77
C PRO A 10 37.29 -5.77 9.74
N VAL A 11 37.22 -4.51 9.33
CA VAL A 11 36.35 -3.50 9.93
C VAL A 11 34.92 -3.89 9.55
N VAL A 12 34.15 -4.39 10.52
CA VAL A 12 32.70 -4.51 10.37
C VAL A 12 32.14 -3.10 10.51
N LEU A 13 32.05 -2.37 9.40
CA LEU A 13 31.25 -1.16 9.33
C LEU A 13 29.79 -1.57 9.52
N GLY A 14 29.21 -1.16 10.65
CA GLY A 14 27.79 -1.28 10.91
C GLY A 14 26.99 -0.56 9.83
N ALA A 15 26.38 -1.32 8.94
CA ALA A 15 25.22 -0.85 8.19
C ALA A 15 24.00 -1.11 9.09
N GLY A 16 23.67 -0.12 9.93
CA GLY A 16 22.31 -0.03 10.43
C GLY A 16 21.39 0.04 9.22
N MET A 17 20.71 -1.06 8.91
CA MET A 17 19.62 -1.09 7.94
C MET A 17 18.43 -0.33 8.55
N GLY A 18 18.58 0.99 8.70
CA GLY A 18 17.43 1.87 8.75
C GLY A 18 16.90 1.94 7.33
N SER A 19 16.00 1.02 6.98
CA SER A 19 15.17 1.16 5.79
C SER A 19 14.64 2.59 5.78
N ALA A 20 14.92 3.35 4.73
CA ALA A 20 14.39 4.69 4.60
C ALA A 20 12.86 4.60 4.49
N ALA A 21 12.18 4.84 5.61
CA ALA A 21 10.73 4.90 5.72
C ALA A 21 10.23 6.05 4.83
N ALA A 22 9.52 5.73 3.76
CA ALA A 22 8.74 6.73 3.05
C ALA A 22 7.54 7.07 3.94
N VAL A 23 7.74 8.13 4.73
CA VAL A 23 6.81 8.70 5.71
C VAL A 23 5.45 8.93 5.08
N ASP A 24 5.39 9.69 4.00
CA ASP A 24 4.22 9.85 3.14
C ASP A 24 4.60 9.38 1.73
N GLY A 25 3.61 9.09 0.89
CA GLY A 25 3.88 8.80 -0.52
C GLY A 25 2.81 7.98 -1.22
N ASP A 26 2.99 7.84 -2.53
CA ASP A 26 2.10 7.04 -3.38
C ASP A 26 2.10 5.58 -2.97
N VAL A 27 0.97 4.90 -3.08
CA VAL A 27 0.86 3.45 -2.98
C VAL A 27 0.12 2.95 -4.20
N TYR A 28 0.56 1.81 -4.73
CA TYR A 28 -0.02 1.18 -5.90
C TYR A 28 -0.40 -0.27 -5.61
N SER A 29 -1.56 -0.68 -6.11
CA SER A 29 -1.98 -2.09 -6.11
C SER A 29 -2.59 -2.46 -7.46
N HIS A 30 -2.34 -3.70 -7.86
CA HIS A 30 -2.91 -4.27 -9.08
C HIS A 30 -3.36 -5.71 -8.85
N TYR A 31 -4.50 -6.06 -9.42
CA TYR A 31 -5.05 -7.40 -9.40
C TYR A 31 -5.55 -7.79 -10.80
N THR A 32 -5.22 -8.99 -11.25
CA THR A 32 -5.81 -9.59 -12.45
C THR A 32 -6.34 -10.96 -12.07
N ALA A 33 -7.58 -11.23 -12.43
CA ALA A 33 -8.21 -12.51 -12.19
C ALA A 33 -7.93 -13.50 -13.35
N MET A 34 -7.72 -14.77 -12.99
CA MET A 34 -7.61 -15.83 -14.00
C MET A 34 -8.99 -16.08 -14.62
N GLY A 35 -9.17 -15.71 -15.89
CA GLY A 35 -10.42 -15.90 -16.63
C GLY A 35 -11.15 -14.63 -17.04
N GLY A 36 -10.62 -13.44 -16.70
CA GLY A 36 -11.25 -12.14 -16.97
C GLY A 36 -11.33 -11.31 -15.68
N GLY A 37 -11.42 -9.99 -15.79
CA GLY A 37 -11.40 -9.07 -14.67
C GLY A 37 -10.01 -8.57 -14.30
N GLY A 38 -9.91 -7.28 -14.03
CA GLY A 38 -8.74 -6.75 -13.34
C GLY A 38 -8.99 -5.37 -12.77
N SER A 39 -8.15 -4.98 -11.83
CA SER A 39 -8.26 -3.73 -11.12
C SER A 39 -6.89 -3.15 -10.83
N THR A 40 -6.78 -1.84 -10.99
CA THR A 40 -5.67 -1.04 -10.47
C THR A 40 -6.20 -0.07 -9.44
N ALA A 41 -5.40 0.20 -8.41
CA ALA A 41 -5.70 1.13 -7.33
C ALA A 41 -4.45 1.95 -7.00
N THR A 42 -4.58 3.27 -6.91
CA THR A 42 -3.52 4.15 -6.41
C THR A 42 -4.06 5.14 -5.40
N ALA A 43 -3.20 5.60 -4.50
CA ALA A 43 -3.47 6.74 -3.63
C ALA A 43 -2.15 7.30 -3.10
N TYR A 44 -2.13 8.58 -2.72
CA TYR A 44 -1.08 9.17 -1.92
C TYR A 44 -1.41 9.03 -0.44
N VAL A 45 -0.60 8.30 0.33
CA VAL A 45 -0.76 8.20 1.79
C VAL A 45 -0.11 9.40 2.46
N ASN A 46 -0.89 10.09 3.28
CA ASN A 46 -0.46 11.20 4.12
C ASN A 46 -0.83 10.92 5.59
N TRP A 47 0.15 10.92 6.50
CA TRP A 47 -0.11 10.77 7.92
C TRP A 47 -0.38 12.10 8.59
N SER A 48 -1.38 12.12 9.46
CA SER A 48 -1.67 13.28 10.31
C SER A 48 -1.25 13.06 11.77
N SER A 49 -1.19 11.81 12.23
CA SER A 49 -0.75 11.44 13.58
C SER A 49 -0.45 9.93 13.66
N SER A 50 -0.02 9.49 14.85
CA SER A 50 0.18 8.06 15.16
C SER A 50 -1.09 7.21 15.03
N THR A 51 -2.26 7.85 14.96
CA THR A 51 -3.56 7.18 14.93
C THR A 51 -4.45 7.64 13.77
N LYS A 52 -3.93 8.47 12.85
CA LYS A 52 -4.72 9.04 11.76
C LYS A 52 -3.93 9.07 10.44
N VAL A 53 -4.58 8.57 9.40
CA VAL A 53 -4.09 8.54 8.02
C VAL A 53 -5.13 9.15 7.07
N VAL A 54 -4.64 9.79 6.02
CA VAL A 54 -5.42 10.34 4.93
C VAL A 54 -4.85 9.77 3.62
N TRP A 55 -5.70 9.14 2.82
CA TRP A 55 -5.40 8.80 1.43
C TRP A 55 -5.89 9.95 0.55
N GLN A 56 -5.03 10.44 -0.33
CA GLN A 56 -5.30 11.49 -1.30
C GLN A 56 -5.10 10.95 -2.71
N ASP A 57 -5.51 11.68 -3.73
CA ASP A 57 -5.32 11.34 -5.15
C ASP A 57 -5.70 9.88 -5.46
N ILE A 58 -6.82 9.48 -4.87
CA ILE A 58 -7.30 8.10 -4.92
C ILE A 58 -7.80 7.81 -6.32
N TYR A 59 -7.35 6.71 -6.89
CA TYR A 59 -7.76 6.22 -8.19
C TYR A 59 -8.04 4.73 -8.11
N VAL A 60 -9.12 4.30 -8.74
CA VAL A 60 -9.44 2.89 -8.96
C VAL A 60 -9.91 2.75 -10.39
N ASN A 61 -9.45 1.71 -11.08
CA ASN A 61 -9.82 1.49 -12.47
C ASN A 61 -9.96 0.00 -12.75
N ASP A 62 -11.06 -0.37 -13.39
CA ASP A 62 -11.24 -1.65 -14.07
C ASP A 62 -10.32 -1.76 -15.30
N THR A 63 -9.43 -2.74 -15.30
CA THR A 63 -8.48 -2.96 -16.40
C THR A 63 -9.05 -3.82 -17.52
N CYS A 64 -10.23 -4.41 -17.34
CA CYS A 64 -10.89 -5.28 -18.30
C CYS A 64 -12.30 -4.76 -18.63
N PRO A 65 -12.43 -3.53 -19.14
CA PRO A 65 -13.74 -2.89 -19.32
C PRO A 65 -14.67 -3.71 -20.21
N GLY A 66 -15.92 -3.88 -19.74
CA GLY A 66 -16.98 -4.58 -20.47
C GLY A 66 -17.08 -6.08 -20.21
N ASP A 67 -16.27 -6.63 -19.29
CA ASP A 67 -16.38 -8.02 -18.85
C ASP A 67 -17.45 -8.26 -17.78
N GLY A 68 -18.06 -7.19 -17.28
CA GLY A 68 -19.14 -7.23 -16.28
C GLY A 68 -18.65 -7.35 -14.84
N HIS A 69 -17.34 -7.22 -14.60
CA HIS A 69 -16.76 -7.23 -13.27
C HIS A 69 -16.56 -5.80 -12.73
N VAL A 70 -16.80 -5.60 -11.43
CA VAL A 70 -16.65 -4.29 -10.79
C VAL A 70 -15.31 -4.20 -10.08
N ALA A 71 -14.49 -3.21 -10.40
CA ALA A 71 -13.26 -2.94 -9.67
C ALA A 71 -13.54 -2.32 -8.29
N ILE A 72 -12.80 -2.75 -7.27
CA ILE A 72 -12.92 -2.28 -5.89
C ILE A 72 -11.53 -1.94 -5.36
N LEU A 73 -11.40 -0.77 -4.75
CA LEU A 73 -10.27 -0.39 -3.92
C LEU A 73 -10.62 -0.61 -2.45
N LYS A 74 -9.71 -1.20 -1.68
CA LYS A 74 -9.79 -1.28 -0.22
C LYS A 74 -8.69 -0.44 0.42
N PHE A 75 -9.04 0.43 1.36
CA PHE A 75 -8.07 1.08 2.23
C PHE A 75 -7.73 0.14 3.37
N GLN A 76 -6.44 -0.08 3.60
CA GLN A 76 -5.98 -0.97 4.65
C GLN A 76 -4.94 -0.32 5.53
N VAL A 77 -4.98 -0.70 6.80
CA VAL A 77 -4.00 -0.29 7.81
C VAL A 77 -3.51 -1.50 8.57
N ARG A 78 -2.28 -1.45 9.06
CA ARG A 78 -1.76 -2.40 10.04
C ARG A 78 -1.52 -1.67 11.35
N TYR A 79 -2.10 -2.16 12.43
CA TYR A 79 -1.91 -1.58 13.76
C TYR A 79 -0.61 -2.07 14.38
N GLU A 80 -0.07 -1.29 15.31
CA GLU A 80 1.09 -1.69 16.08
C GLU A 80 0.82 -3.02 16.82
N GLY A 81 1.76 -3.97 16.67
CA GLY A 81 1.65 -5.31 17.24
C GLY A 81 0.80 -6.31 16.44
N ASP A 82 0.08 -5.87 15.41
CA ASP A 82 -0.69 -6.76 14.54
C ASP A 82 0.18 -7.30 13.40
N SER A 83 0.06 -8.60 13.11
CA SER A 83 0.71 -9.21 11.95
C SER A 83 -0.10 -9.08 10.65
N GLY A 84 -1.37 -8.68 10.76
CA GLY A 84 -2.33 -8.64 9.66
C GLY A 84 -2.81 -7.24 9.29
N TRP A 85 -3.29 -7.11 8.06
CA TRP A 85 -3.91 -5.90 7.56
C TRP A 85 -5.40 -5.86 7.90
N THR A 86 -5.87 -4.69 8.35
CA THR A 86 -7.27 -4.41 8.61
C THR A 86 -7.83 -3.54 7.49
N THR A 87 -8.92 -3.97 6.86
CA THR A 87 -9.67 -3.10 5.92
C THR A 87 -10.49 -2.10 6.71
N VAL A 88 -10.30 -0.81 6.41
CA VAL A 88 -10.95 0.30 7.12
C VAL A 88 -11.92 1.09 6.25
N GLY A 89 -11.89 0.85 4.94
CA GLY A 89 -12.84 1.41 3.99
C GLY A 89 -12.69 0.76 2.64
N THR A 90 -13.70 0.92 1.80
CA THR A 90 -13.70 0.42 0.42
C THR A 90 -14.32 1.46 -0.50
N ARG A 91 -13.89 1.47 -1.76
CA ARG A 91 -14.50 2.25 -2.83
C ARG A 91 -14.69 1.36 -4.05
N ARG A 92 -15.80 1.53 -4.73
CA ARG A 92 -16.07 0.85 -6.00
C ARG A 92 -15.71 1.80 -7.12
N ASP A 93 -15.24 1.25 -8.23
CA ASP A 93 -15.23 1.97 -9.48
C ASP A 93 -16.69 2.19 -9.90
N GLU A 94 -17.11 3.46 -9.94
CA GLU A 94 -18.44 3.87 -10.37
C GLU A 94 -18.46 4.20 -11.89
N GLY A 95 -17.29 4.11 -12.55
CA GLY A 95 -17.11 4.43 -13.96
C GLY A 95 -17.69 3.37 -14.90
N THR A 96 -18.29 3.84 -15.99
CA THR A 96 -18.66 3.02 -17.15
C THR A 96 -17.41 2.63 -17.95
N CYS A 97 -17.55 2.18 -19.20
CA CYS A 97 -16.49 1.66 -20.08
C CYS A 97 -15.24 2.55 -20.29
N GLU A 98 -15.15 3.71 -19.65
CA GLU A 98 -13.99 4.60 -19.67
C GLU A 98 -13.52 4.87 -18.23
N SER A 99 -12.21 4.70 -18.04
CA SER A 99 -11.46 4.99 -16.83
C SER A 99 -11.84 6.35 -16.24
N ALA A 100 -12.68 6.37 -15.21
CA ALA A 100 -13.12 7.61 -14.58
C ALA A 100 -12.32 7.84 -13.28
N PRO A 101 -11.71 9.03 -13.10
CA PRO A 101 -11.10 9.37 -11.83
C PRO A 101 -12.16 9.39 -10.73
N TYR A 102 -11.81 8.86 -9.56
CA TYR A 102 -12.69 8.86 -8.40
C TYR A 102 -13.11 10.29 -8.02
N THR A 103 -14.41 10.47 -7.77
CA THR A 103 -15.08 11.77 -7.65
C THR A 103 -14.68 12.55 -6.37
N GLU A 104 -14.18 11.88 -5.34
CA GLU A 104 -13.69 12.53 -4.12
C GLU A 104 -12.17 12.32 -4.03
N SER A 105 -11.35 13.36 -4.11
CA SER A 105 -9.89 13.16 -4.14
C SER A 105 -9.27 12.65 -2.83
N SER A 106 -10.04 12.35 -1.77
CA SER A 106 -9.49 11.91 -0.48
C SER A 106 -10.42 11.04 0.37
N ALA A 107 -9.82 10.23 1.24
CA ALA A 107 -10.46 9.44 2.29
C ALA A 107 -9.59 9.48 3.55
N SER A 108 -10.19 9.45 4.75
CA SER A 108 -9.42 9.47 6.00
C SER A 108 -9.89 8.41 6.98
N TRP A 109 -8.95 7.89 7.77
CA TRP A 109 -9.23 6.96 8.86
C TRP A 109 -8.56 7.42 10.14
N SER A 110 -9.29 7.32 11.25
CA SER A 110 -8.78 7.58 12.60
C SER A 110 -9.09 6.39 13.50
N SER A 111 -8.16 6.05 14.38
CA SER A 111 -8.28 4.93 15.32
C SER A 111 -7.96 5.36 16.75
N SER A 112 -8.36 4.54 17.72
CA SER A 112 -7.87 4.62 19.10
C SER A 112 -6.53 3.90 19.29
N ARG A 113 -6.14 3.05 18.33
CA ARG A 113 -4.89 2.30 18.31
C ARG A 113 -3.87 3.00 17.41
N ARG A 114 -2.58 2.85 17.76
CA ARG A 114 -1.48 3.28 16.90
C ARG A 114 -1.50 2.50 15.59
N ILE A 115 -1.42 3.22 14.49
CA ILE A 115 -1.35 2.67 13.14
C ILE A 115 0.14 2.66 12.75
N ASN A 116 0.64 1.50 12.39
CA ASN A 116 2.03 1.32 11.98
C ASN A 116 2.19 1.52 10.47
N ASP A 117 1.22 1.07 9.67
CA ASP A 117 1.32 1.10 8.20
C ASP A 117 -0.04 1.36 7.54
N ALA A 118 -0.01 1.90 6.32
CA ALA A 118 -1.18 2.08 5.47
C ALA A 118 -0.88 1.73 4.00
N THR A 119 -1.90 1.22 3.31
CA THR A 119 -1.85 0.80 1.90
C THR A 119 -3.23 0.87 1.25
N VAL A 120 -3.29 0.61 -0.06
CA VAL A 120 -4.51 0.33 -0.81
C VAL A 120 -4.42 -1.06 -1.44
N VAL A 121 -5.55 -1.72 -1.64
CA VAL A 121 -5.62 -3.03 -2.28
C VAL A 121 -6.65 -3.00 -3.40
N ALA A 122 -6.21 -3.32 -4.60
CA ALA A 122 -7.05 -3.52 -5.78
C ALA A 122 -7.75 -4.88 -5.71
N CYS A 123 -9.02 -4.90 -6.06
CA CYS A 123 -9.88 -6.07 -6.04
C CYS A 123 -10.83 -6.04 -7.23
N VAL A 124 -11.29 -7.22 -7.61
CA VAL A 124 -12.42 -7.40 -8.52
C VAL A 124 -13.56 -8.02 -7.73
N GLU A 125 -14.73 -7.37 -7.76
CA GLU A 125 -15.91 -7.75 -6.98
C GLU A 125 -16.30 -9.21 -7.24
N SER A 126 -16.54 -9.95 -6.16
CA SER A 126 -16.90 -11.38 -6.19
C SER A 126 -15.86 -12.32 -6.82
N VAL A 127 -14.68 -11.82 -7.20
CA VAL A 127 -13.61 -12.64 -7.79
C VAL A 127 -12.41 -12.76 -6.84
N GLY A 128 -11.85 -11.63 -6.41
CA GLY A 128 -10.68 -11.65 -5.53
C GLY A 128 -9.99 -10.31 -5.38
N CYS A 129 -8.85 -10.33 -4.69
CA CYS A 129 -8.05 -9.16 -4.39
C CYS A 129 -6.56 -9.45 -4.55
N ALA A 130 -5.79 -8.39 -4.80
CA ALA A 130 -4.36 -8.42 -4.66
C ALA A 130 -3.95 -8.77 -3.21
N ALA A 131 -2.74 -9.29 -3.05
CA ALA A 131 -2.15 -9.44 -1.73
C ALA A 131 -1.90 -8.06 -1.09
N ALA A 132 -2.34 -7.91 0.15
CA ALA A 132 -2.14 -6.71 0.93
C ALA A 132 -0.67 -6.44 1.24
N GLY A 133 -0.28 -5.17 1.29
CA GLY A 133 1.06 -4.75 1.71
C GLY A 133 2.17 -5.03 0.68
N SER A 134 1.81 -5.21 -0.59
CA SER A 134 2.80 -5.24 -1.69
C SER A 134 3.47 -3.88 -1.91
N ASP A 135 2.76 -2.78 -1.60
CA ASP A 135 3.28 -1.42 -1.52
C ASP A 135 2.58 -0.70 -0.36
N TYR A 136 3.34 -0.10 0.56
CA TYR A 136 2.79 0.52 1.77
C TYR A 136 3.68 1.66 2.27
N ARG A 137 3.11 2.48 3.16
CA ARG A 137 3.82 3.56 3.86
C ARG A 137 3.79 3.33 5.36
N ASP A 138 4.94 3.54 5.98
CA ASP A 138 5.13 3.47 7.43
C ASP A 138 4.69 4.78 8.08
N ASN A 139 4.07 4.70 9.25
CA ASN A 139 3.69 5.89 10.01
C ASN A 139 4.94 6.55 10.65
N PRO A 140 5.25 7.83 10.36
CA PRO A 140 6.39 8.52 10.97
C PRO A 140 6.18 8.89 12.44
N TYR A 141 4.94 8.88 12.92
CA TYR A 141 4.56 9.37 14.23
C TYR A 141 4.65 8.25 15.28
N TRP A 142 5.86 7.74 15.52
CA TRP A 142 6.15 6.76 16.56
C TRP A 142 6.32 7.40 17.95
#